data_AF-A0A3D5H9R5-F1
#
_entry.id   AF-A0A3D5H9R5-F1
#
_cell.length_a   1.000
_cell.length_b   1.000
_cell.length_c   1.000
_cell.angle_alpha   90.00
_cell.angle_beta   90.00
_cell.angle_gamma   90.00
#
_symmetry.space_group_name_H-M   'P 1'
#
loop_
_entity.id
_entity.type
_entity.pdbx_description
1 polymer ?
#
loop_
_entity_poly.entity_id
_entity_poly.type
_entity_poly.pdbx_seq_one_letter_code
_entity_poly.pdbx_strand_id
1 'polypeptide(L)'
;MKNIVSILVMIGMTLAAQSEDIVLRKSNGDVFVRHGVTETWTKVAIGDVLKPDDTMKTGKRGSALLVVNGSKRMTLPAEVIVDVSDIRNLSQEELMLKLTMQKVRSSSYEWKNDQMNVPNAAVVHGADRTPPVPLTENGLEIGRLEWNGTKVLFDNGYYSTSALKSMDVLRRYPSLGDKFENRLLVAQALEKANLRGEALSEYVSISQSEKLTAGQRETVAERIAQLRKQSGE
;
A
#
# COMPACT_ATOMS: atom_id res chain seq x y z
N MET A 1 60.82 3.28 20.64
CA MET A 1 59.93 4.28 20.00
C MET A 1 60.22 4.32 18.50
N LYS A 2 59.46 3.57 17.71
CA LYS A 2 59.26 3.75 16.27
C LYS A 2 58.28 2.69 15.77
N ASN A 3 57.32 3.13 14.97
CA ASN A 3 56.46 2.35 14.06
C ASN A 3 55.12 1.85 14.64
N ILE A 4 54.25 2.80 15.01
CA ILE A 4 52.78 2.63 14.96
C ILE A 4 52.31 3.39 13.73
N VAL A 5 52.15 2.73 12.58
CA VAL A 5 51.22 3.14 11.51
C VAL A 5 50.84 1.88 10.73
N SER A 6 49.96 1.06 11.31
CA SER A 6 49.26 0.00 10.56
C SER A 6 47.81 0.45 10.36
N ILE A 7 47.56 0.99 9.17
CA ILE A 7 46.42 0.69 8.29
C ILE A 7 45.09 0.49 9.03
N LEU A 8 44.32 1.58 9.13
CA LEU A 8 42.87 1.53 9.29
C LEU A 8 42.25 2.07 8.00
N VAL A 9 42.18 1.22 6.97
CA VAL A 9 41.31 1.42 5.81
C VAL A 9 39.89 1.25 6.33
N MET A 10 39.32 2.36 6.79
CA MET A 10 37.91 2.44 7.16
C MET A 10 37.12 2.36 5.85
N ILE A 11 36.65 1.14 5.60
CA ILE A 11 35.72 0.73 4.56
C ILE A 11 34.57 1.74 4.51
N GLY A 12 34.61 2.61 3.52
CA GLY A 12 33.44 3.36 3.07
C GLY A 12 32.48 2.38 2.42
N MET A 13 31.64 1.72 3.23
CA MET A 13 30.39 1.15 2.76
C MET A 13 29.51 2.34 2.37
N THR A 14 29.68 2.78 1.12
CA THR A 14 28.61 3.47 0.42
C THR A 14 27.45 2.49 0.40
N LEU A 15 26.49 2.72 1.29
CA LEU A 15 25.12 2.24 1.11
C LEU A 15 24.64 2.89 -0.19
N ALA A 16 24.96 2.25 -1.32
CA ALA A 16 24.22 2.48 -2.54
C ALA A 16 22.78 2.14 -2.16
N ALA A 17 21.97 3.17 -1.93
CA ALA A 17 20.54 3.03 -1.97
C ALA A 17 20.26 2.29 -3.27
N GLN A 18 19.84 1.03 -3.16
CA GLN A 18 19.45 0.25 -4.32
C GLN A 18 18.16 0.88 -4.81
N SER A 19 18.33 1.90 -5.65
CA SER A 19 17.29 2.43 -6.51
C SER A 19 16.88 1.26 -7.39
N GLU A 20 15.70 0.70 -7.13
CA GLU A 20 15.16 -0.31 -8.01
C GLU A 20 14.82 0.36 -9.34
N ASP A 21 15.58 0.06 -10.40
CA ASP A 21 15.30 0.61 -11.71
C ASP A 21 14.04 -0.07 -12.27
N ILE A 22 12.98 0.73 -12.43
CA ILE A 22 11.71 0.30 -12.99
C ILE A 22 11.55 0.94 -14.36
N VAL A 23 11.61 0.11 -15.40
CA VAL A 23 11.61 0.57 -16.79
C VAL A 23 10.35 0.10 -17.50
N LEU A 24 9.68 1.01 -18.19
CA LEU A 24 8.58 0.66 -19.07
C LEU A 24 9.10 0.01 -20.36
N ARG A 25 8.75 -1.26 -20.60
CA ARG A 25 9.20 -2.01 -21.79
C ARG A 25 8.17 -2.11 -22.89
N LYS A 26 6.88 -2.16 -22.53
CA LYS A 26 5.78 -2.19 -23.51
C LYS A 26 4.60 -1.40 -22.94
N SER A 27 3.90 -0.68 -23.81
CA SER A 27 2.62 -0.07 -23.48
C SER A 27 1.64 -0.30 -24.64
N ASN A 28 0.37 -0.45 -24.29
CA ASN A 28 -0.74 -0.49 -25.23
C ASN A 28 -1.87 0.40 -24.69
N GLY A 29 -2.59 1.07 -25.60
CA GLY A 29 -3.66 2.00 -25.24
C GLY A 29 -3.18 3.17 -24.39
N ASP A 30 -4.04 3.57 -23.45
CA ASP A 30 -3.83 4.74 -22.59
C ASP A 30 -3.03 4.35 -21.35
N VAL A 31 -1.78 4.79 -21.28
CA VAL A 31 -0.90 4.63 -20.13
C VAL A 31 -0.31 6.00 -19.80
N PHE A 32 -0.47 6.40 -18.55
CA PHE A 32 -0.03 7.69 -18.04
C PHE A 32 0.86 7.50 -16.82
N VAL A 33 1.71 8.49 -16.60
CA VAL A 33 2.52 8.64 -15.41
C VAL A 33 2.28 10.03 -14.84
N ARG A 34 2.36 10.14 -13.52
CA ARG A 34 2.40 11.39 -12.80
C ARG A 34 3.72 11.42 -12.06
N HIS A 35 4.54 12.42 -12.33
CA HIS A 35 5.90 12.45 -11.80
C HIS A 35 5.94 13.15 -10.43
N GLY A 36 6.48 12.47 -9.42
CA GLY A 36 6.56 12.98 -8.05
C GLY A 36 5.23 13.55 -7.54
N VAL A 37 5.28 14.79 -7.04
CA VAL A 37 4.12 15.51 -6.48
C VAL A 37 3.34 16.35 -7.50
N THR A 38 3.65 16.22 -8.80
CA THR A 38 2.89 16.94 -9.84
C THR A 38 1.45 16.43 -9.89
N GLU A 39 0.48 17.28 -10.25
CA GLU A 39 -0.93 16.87 -10.36
C GLU A 39 -1.31 16.42 -11.77
N THR A 40 -0.39 16.51 -12.73
CA THR A 40 -0.65 16.29 -14.15
C THR A 40 -0.29 14.87 -14.58
N TRP A 41 -1.22 14.23 -15.29
CA TRP A 41 -0.97 12.94 -15.95
C TRP A 41 -0.35 13.18 -17.32
N THR A 42 0.86 12.68 -17.54
CA THR A 42 1.56 12.70 -18.83
C THR A 42 1.57 11.32 -19.44
N LYS A 43 1.56 11.23 -20.77
CA LYS A 43 1.66 9.94 -21.46
C LYS A 43 3.08 9.40 -21.28
N VAL A 44 3.21 8.15 -20.87
CA VAL A 44 4.51 7.51 -20.67
C VAL A 44 5.06 6.95 -21.99
N ALA A 45 6.35 7.09 -22.22
CA ALA A 45 7.06 6.57 -23.39
C ALA A 45 7.76 5.25 -23.07
N ILE A 46 7.83 4.36 -24.07
CA ILE A 46 8.56 3.10 -23.94
C ILE A 46 10.05 3.41 -23.76
N GLY A 47 10.67 2.80 -22.76
CA GLY A 47 12.05 3.07 -22.35
C GLY A 47 12.17 4.03 -21.16
N ASP A 48 11.07 4.68 -20.75
CA ASP A 48 11.08 5.56 -19.58
C ASP A 48 11.48 4.79 -18.32
N VAL A 49 12.39 5.41 -17.56
CA VAL A 49 12.80 4.96 -16.22
C VAL A 49 11.96 5.73 -15.21
N LEU A 50 11.17 4.98 -14.46
CA LEU A 50 10.24 5.53 -13.49
C LEU A 50 10.95 5.75 -12.15
N LYS A 51 10.67 6.89 -11.52
CA LYS A 51 11.22 7.22 -10.22
C LYS A 51 10.34 6.65 -9.10
N PRO A 52 10.89 6.39 -7.90
CA PRO A 52 10.10 5.87 -6.79
C PRO A 52 8.88 6.73 -6.41
N ASP A 53 8.96 8.04 -6.61
CA ASP A 53 7.89 8.99 -6.32
C ASP A 53 6.86 9.13 -7.47
N ASP A 54 7.03 8.41 -8.58
CA ASP A 54 6.07 8.41 -9.68
C ASP A 54 4.83 7.54 -9.36
N THR A 55 3.69 7.92 -9.94
CA THR A 55 2.47 7.10 -9.97
C THR A 55 2.12 6.76 -11.41
N MET A 56 1.79 5.51 -11.70
CA MET A 56 1.29 5.07 -13.01
C MET A 56 -0.22 4.87 -13.01
N LYS A 57 -0.85 5.12 -14.17
CA LYS A 57 -2.27 4.88 -14.43
C LYS A 57 -2.48 4.23 -15.80
N THR A 58 -3.30 3.19 -15.87
CA THR A 58 -3.78 2.59 -17.13
C THR A 58 -5.27 2.89 -17.33
N GLY A 59 -5.66 3.24 -18.56
CA GLY A 59 -7.05 3.44 -18.95
C GLY A 59 -7.81 2.14 -19.21
N LYS A 60 -9.06 2.25 -19.68
CA LYS A 60 -9.96 1.11 -19.95
C LYS A 60 -9.43 0.08 -20.96
N ARG A 61 -8.59 0.54 -21.90
CA ARG A 61 -7.89 -0.29 -22.89
C ARG A 61 -6.37 -0.23 -22.73
N GLY A 62 -5.91 0.28 -21.58
CA GLY A 62 -4.50 0.47 -21.27
C GLY A 62 -3.89 -0.82 -20.76
N SER A 63 -2.62 -1.07 -21.09
CA SER A 63 -1.81 -2.07 -20.40
C SER A 63 -0.34 -1.72 -20.50
N ALA A 64 0.45 -2.04 -19.48
CA ALA A 64 1.88 -1.76 -19.46
C ALA A 64 2.67 -2.98 -18.97
N LEU A 65 3.87 -3.18 -19.52
CA LEU A 65 4.85 -4.15 -19.03
C LEU A 65 6.03 -3.40 -18.44
N LEU A 66 6.20 -3.54 -17.14
CA LEU A 66 7.35 -3.03 -16.39
C LEU A 66 8.40 -4.12 -16.24
N VAL A 67 9.66 -3.71 -16.29
CA VAL A 67 10.80 -4.52 -15.87
C VAL A 67 11.44 -3.87 -14.66
N VAL A 68 11.42 -4.58 -13.54
CA VAL A 68 11.97 -4.18 -12.25
C VAL A 68 13.33 -4.85 -12.09
N ASN A 69 14.36 -4.08 -11.77
CA ASN A 69 15.74 -4.55 -11.57
C ASN A 69 16.25 -5.41 -12.74
N GLY A 70 15.91 -5.03 -13.96
CA GLY A 70 16.35 -5.69 -15.19
C GLY A 70 15.79 -7.10 -15.47
N SER A 71 15.07 -7.72 -14.53
CA SER A 71 14.72 -9.15 -14.62
C SER A 71 13.26 -9.45 -14.29
N LYS A 72 12.71 -8.90 -13.22
CA LYS A 72 11.34 -9.18 -12.80
C LYS A 72 10.36 -8.42 -13.69
N ARG A 73 9.41 -9.14 -14.27
CA ARG A 73 8.39 -8.58 -15.15
C ARG A 73 7.09 -8.41 -14.38
N MET A 74 6.49 -7.23 -14.48
CA MET A 74 5.20 -6.92 -13.89
C MET A 74 4.30 -6.33 -14.97
N THR A 75 3.12 -6.92 -15.16
CA THR A 75 2.13 -6.41 -16.12
C THR A 75 1.10 -5.60 -15.35
N LEU A 76 0.91 -4.33 -15.75
CA LEU A 76 -0.21 -3.52 -15.32
C LEU A 76 -1.35 -3.74 -16.32
N PRO A 77 -2.46 -4.37 -15.92
CA PRO A 77 -3.64 -4.52 -16.77
C PRO A 77 -4.38 -3.18 -16.91
N ALA A 78 -5.51 -3.20 -17.60
CA ALA A 78 -6.40 -2.04 -17.71
C ALA A 78 -6.97 -1.62 -16.35
N GLU A 79 -7.29 -0.33 -16.25
CA GLU A 79 -7.97 0.26 -15.09
C GLU A 79 -7.21 0.06 -13.76
N VAL A 80 -5.93 0.43 -13.75
CA VAL A 80 -5.06 0.35 -12.56
C VAL A 80 -4.41 1.70 -12.27
N ILE A 81 -4.27 2.04 -10.98
CA ILE A 81 -3.33 3.02 -10.48
C ILE A 81 -2.34 2.32 -9.54
N VAL A 82 -1.05 2.51 -9.73
CA VAL A 82 0.00 1.95 -8.86
C VAL A 82 1.08 3.00 -8.60
N ASP A 83 1.49 3.14 -7.35
CA ASP A 83 2.64 3.97 -6.98
C ASP A 83 3.91 3.16 -7.18
N VAL A 84 4.92 3.76 -7.82
CA VAL A 84 6.17 3.07 -8.15
C VAL A 84 6.93 2.68 -6.87
N SER A 85 6.84 3.49 -5.81
CA SER A 85 7.39 3.18 -4.48
C SER A 85 6.82 1.93 -3.80
N ASP A 86 5.65 1.45 -4.24
CA ASP A 86 5.03 0.22 -3.73
C ASP A 86 5.52 -1.04 -4.47
N ILE A 87 6.20 -0.90 -5.61
CA ILE A 87 6.72 -2.02 -6.42
C ILE A 87 8.05 -2.51 -5.84
N ARG A 88 8.06 -2.86 -4.55
CA ARG A 88 9.24 -3.39 -3.87
C ARG A 88 8.86 -4.29 -2.71
N ASN A 89 9.81 -5.12 -2.29
CA ASN A 89 9.68 -5.85 -1.04
C ASN A 89 10.11 -4.96 0.12
N LEU A 90 9.49 -5.16 1.28
CA LEU A 90 9.87 -4.50 2.53
C LEU A 90 10.50 -5.52 3.46
N SER A 91 11.50 -5.11 4.25
CA SER A 91 11.93 -5.92 5.38
C SER A 91 10.81 -5.99 6.43
N GLN A 92 10.90 -6.96 7.33
CA GLN A 92 9.90 -7.11 8.38
C GLN A 92 9.87 -5.87 9.31
N GLU A 93 11.04 -5.30 9.62
CA GLU A 93 11.18 -4.09 10.44
C GLU A 93 10.55 -2.88 9.75
N GLU A 94 10.81 -2.69 8.45
CA GLU A 94 10.23 -1.59 7.69
C GLU A 94 8.71 -1.69 7.61
N LEU A 95 8.19 -2.90 7.38
CA LEU A 95 6.76 -3.17 7.36
C LEU A 95 6.12 -2.88 8.72
N MET A 96 6.69 -3.38 9.81
CA MET A 96 6.21 -3.13 11.17
C MET A 96 6.22 -1.65 11.52
N LEU A 97 7.26 -0.92 11.13
CA LEU A 97 7.35 0.53 11.32
C LEU A 97 6.22 1.25 10.56
N LYS A 98 6.03 0.92 9.27
CA LYS A 98 4.97 1.53 8.44
C LYS A 98 3.58 1.22 8.97
N LEU A 99 3.32 0.00 9.45
CA LEU A 99 2.06 -0.38 10.09
C LEU A 99 1.82 0.41 11.37
N THR A 100 2.86 0.55 12.19
CA THR A 100 2.78 1.32 13.43
C THR A 100 2.49 2.78 13.13
N MET A 101 3.15 3.37 12.12
CA MET A 101 2.86 4.72 11.65
C MET A 101 1.42 4.86 11.13
N GLN A 102 0.90 3.88 10.38
CA GLN A 102 -0.50 3.87 9.94
C GLN A 102 -1.46 3.81 11.14
N LYS A 103 -1.22 2.92 12.11
CA LYS A 103 -2.00 2.81 13.34
C LYS A 103 -2.02 4.12 14.13
N VAL A 104 -0.85 4.73 14.35
CA VAL A 104 -0.72 6.01 15.04
C VAL A 104 -1.49 7.11 14.31
N ARG A 105 -1.39 7.20 12.97
CA ARG A 105 -2.14 8.17 12.16
C ARG A 105 -3.65 7.95 12.25
N SER A 106 -4.10 6.69 12.34
CA SER A 106 -5.52 6.38 12.51
C SER A 106 -6.02 6.65 13.94
N SER A 107 -5.17 6.47 14.96
CA SER A 107 -5.54 6.67 16.37
C SER A 107 -5.40 8.12 16.84
N SER A 108 -4.55 8.93 16.20
CA SER A 108 -4.32 10.34 16.59
C SER A 108 -5.53 11.26 16.36
N TYR A 109 -6.59 10.78 15.69
CA TYR A 109 -7.87 11.49 15.58
C TYR A 109 -8.87 11.13 16.69
N GLU A 110 -8.52 10.20 17.58
CA GLU A 110 -9.28 9.89 18.80
C GLU A 110 -8.72 10.61 20.03
N TRP A 111 -8.26 11.86 19.89
CA TRP A 111 -8.27 12.75 21.06
C TRP A 111 -9.73 12.95 21.45
N LYS A 112 -10.16 12.12 22.41
CA LYS A 112 -11.35 12.32 23.23
C LYS A 112 -11.46 13.81 23.56
N ASN A 113 -12.70 14.30 23.49
CA ASN A 113 -13.16 15.59 23.98
C ASN A 113 -12.82 15.81 25.48
N ASP A 114 -11.54 15.89 25.83
CA ASP A 114 -11.11 16.50 27.07
C ASP A 114 -10.30 17.73 26.71
N GLN A 115 -10.80 18.85 27.22
CA GLN A 115 -10.47 20.22 26.86
C GLN A 115 -8.96 20.47 26.79
N MET A 116 -8.39 20.46 25.57
CA MET A 116 -7.08 21.05 25.33
C MET A 116 -7.28 22.50 24.92
N ASN A 117 -7.21 23.41 25.89
CA ASN A 117 -7.27 24.85 25.65
C ASN A 117 -5.92 25.30 25.08
N VAL A 118 -5.77 25.22 23.76
CA VAL A 118 -4.64 25.82 23.05
C VAL A 118 -4.94 27.32 22.88
N PRO A 119 -4.10 28.23 23.41
CA PRO A 119 -4.32 29.66 23.27
C PRO A 119 -4.27 30.09 21.80
N ASN A 120 -5.31 30.81 21.37
CA ASN A 120 -5.47 31.33 20.03
C ASN A 120 -4.32 32.26 19.63
N ALA A 121 -3.47 31.79 18.71
CA ALA A 121 -2.77 32.65 17.77
C ALA A 121 -2.96 32.08 16.37
N ALA A 122 -3.79 32.76 15.57
CA ALA A 122 -4.01 32.58 14.13
C ALA A 122 -4.55 31.22 13.66
N VAL A 123 -5.82 30.92 13.98
CA VAL A 123 -6.64 29.97 13.21
C VAL A 123 -7.71 30.77 12.47
N VAL A 124 -7.60 30.86 11.14
CA VAL A 124 -8.67 31.36 10.28
C VAL A 124 -9.75 30.28 10.25
N HIS A 125 -10.88 30.57 10.91
CA HIS A 125 -11.95 29.65 11.22
C HIS A 125 -12.72 29.18 9.97
N GLY A 126 -12.66 27.88 9.67
CA GLY A 126 -13.71 27.17 8.94
C GLY A 126 -14.82 26.79 9.92
N ALA A 127 -15.78 27.69 10.12
CA ALA A 127 -17.01 27.40 10.84
C ALA A 127 -17.96 26.65 9.89
N ASP A 128 -17.70 25.36 9.70
CA ASP A 128 -18.68 24.37 9.29
C ASP A 128 -17.99 23.01 9.37
N ARG A 129 -18.33 22.21 10.40
CA ARG A 129 -18.01 20.79 10.39
C ARG A 129 -18.93 20.14 9.37
N THR A 130 -18.56 20.23 8.10
CA THR A 130 -19.23 19.49 7.04
C THR A 130 -19.10 18.00 7.40
N PRO A 131 -20.19 17.22 7.41
CA PRO A 131 -20.07 15.76 7.43
C PRO A 131 -19.15 15.33 6.28
N PRO A 132 -18.40 14.22 6.40
CA PRO A 132 -17.48 13.79 5.35
C PRO A 132 -18.21 13.83 4.02
N VAL A 133 -17.77 14.74 3.15
CA VAL A 133 -18.41 14.99 1.86
C VAL A 133 -18.47 13.62 1.17
N PRO A 134 -19.65 13.18 0.70
CA PRO A 134 -19.75 11.96 -0.06
C PRO A 134 -18.71 12.00 -1.17
N LEU A 135 -17.90 10.94 -1.28
CA LEU A 135 -16.90 10.87 -2.32
C LEU A 135 -17.57 11.16 -3.67
N THR A 136 -17.02 12.12 -4.41
CA THR A 136 -17.48 12.38 -5.78
C THR A 136 -17.39 11.09 -6.60
N GLU A 137 -18.20 10.96 -7.64
CA GLU A 137 -18.18 9.79 -8.53
C GLU A 137 -16.75 9.50 -9.05
N ASN A 138 -15.99 10.56 -9.33
CA ASN A 138 -14.56 10.49 -9.67
C ASN A 138 -13.69 9.90 -8.55
N GLY A 139 -13.99 10.19 -7.28
CA GLY A 139 -13.29 9.64 -6.13
C GLY A 139 -13.48 8.12 -5.99
N LEU A 140 -14.70 7.62 -6.24
CA LEU A 140 -14.98 6.18 -6.22
C LEU A 140 -14.27 5.44 -7.37
N GLU A 141 -14.22 6.05 -8.56
CA GLU A 141 -13.45 5.49 -9.68
C GLU A 141 -11.96 5.42 -9.35
N ILE A 142 -11.37 6.49 -8.81
CA ILE A 142 -9.97 6.50 -8.38
C ILE A 142 -9.72 5.42 -7.33
N GLY A 143 -10.57 5.30 -6.31
CA GLY A 143 -10.46 4.24 -5.31
C GLY A 143 -10.49 2.85 -5.91
N ARG A 144 -11.35 2.60 -6.92
CA ARG A 144 -11.39 1.33 -7.66
C ARG A 144 -10.09 1.07 -8.43
N LEU A 145 -9.53 2.08 -9.10
CA LEU A 145 -8.27 1.96 -9.85
C LEU A 145 -7.08 1.67 -8.91
N GLU A 146 -7.00 2.37 -7.77
CA GLU A 146 -5.97 2.11 -6.77
C GLU A 146 -6.12 0.73 -6.12
N TRP A 147 -7.36 0.31 -5.85
CA TRP A 147 -7.65 -1.04 -5.37
C TRP A 147 -7.22 -2.12 -6.37
N ASN A 148 -7.42 -1.88 -7.67
CA ASN A 148 -6.88 -2.79 -8.68
C ASN A 148 -5.34 -2.81 -8.65
N GLY A 149 -4.68 -1.68 -8.37
CA GLY A 149 -3.24 -1.63 -8.12
C GLY A 149 -2.78 -2.53 -6.98
N THR A 150 -3.52 -2.59 -5.88
CA THR A 150 -3.17 -3.48 -4.76
C THR A 150 -3.23 -4.95 -5.15
N LYS A 151 -4.21 -5.35 -5.97
CA LYS A 151 -4.28 -6.70 -6.54
C LYS A 151 -3.07 -7.00 -7.41
N VAL A 152 -2.66 -6.05 -8.26
CA VAL A 152 -1.47 -6.25 -9.11
C VAL A 152 -0.22 -6.43 -8.23
N LEU A 153 -0.06 -5.65 -7.15
CA LEU A 153 1.04 -5.84 -6.21
C LEU A 153 1.01 -7.23 -5.58
N PHE A 154 -0.16 -7.68 -5.12
CA PHE A 154 -0.37 -9.01 -4.55
C PHE A 154 0.00 -10.13 -5.54
N ASP A 155 -0.54 -10.07 -6.75
CA ASP A 155 -0.33 -11.08 -7.80
C ASP A 155 1.13 -11.17 -8.23
N ASN A 156 1.90 -10.09 -8.07
CA ASN A 156 3.33 -10.04 -8.36
C ASN A 156 4.22 -10.30 -7.13
N GLY A 157 3.65 -10.72 -6.00
CA GLY A 157 4.38 -11.14 -4.81
C GLY A 157 4.85 -10.00 -3.90
N TYR A 158 4.41 -8.77 -4.13
CA TYR A 158 4.70 -7.61 -3.28
C TYR A 158 3.70 -7.54 -2.11
N TYR A 159 3.67 -8.58 -1.28
CA TYR A 159 2.62 -8.76 -0.27
C TYR A 159 2.62 -7.67 0.80
N SER A 160 3.79 -7.23 1.26
CA SER A 160 3.94 -6.20 2.29
C SER A 160 3.37 -4.85 1.85
N THR A 161 3.75 -4.37 0.66
CA THR A 161 3.24 -3.11 0.10
C THR A 161 1.79 -3.25 -0.34
N SER A 162 1.39 -4.41 -0.88
CA SER A 162 -0.02 -4.72 -1.15
C SER A 162 -0.88 -4.59 0.10
N ALA A 163 -0.46 -5.14 1.24
CA ALA A 163 -1.21 -5.03 2.50
C ALA A 163 -1.34 -3.57 2.94
N LEU A 164 -0.21 -2.85 3.03
CA LEU A 164 -0.17 -1.44 3.43
C LEU A 164 -1.04 -0.54 2.55
N LYS A 165 -0.94 -0.72 1.22
CA LYS A 165 -1.72 0.06 0.26
C LYS A 165 -3.19 -0.32 0.32
N SER A 166 -3.52 -1.60 0.47
CA SER A 166 -4.91 -2.05 0.62
C SER A 166 -5.56 -1.42 1.85
N MET A 167 -4.90 -1.42 3.01
CA MET A 167 -5.42 -0.77 4.22
C MET A 167 -5.59 0.76 4.03
N ASP A 168 -4.65 1.43 3.37
CA ASP A 168 -4.78 2.86 3.08
C ASP A 168 -5.94 3.17 2.13
N VAL A 169 -6.09 2.38 1.06
CA VAL A 169 -7.19 2.50 0.09
C VAL A 169 -8.52 2.26 0.78
N LEU A 170 -8.68 1.21 1.58
CA LEU A 170 -9.93 0.93 2.28
C LEU A 170 -10.24 2.00 3.34
N ARG A 171 -9.23 2.60 3.97
CA ARG A 171 -9.42 3.73 4.89
C ARG A 171 -9.90 4.99 4.15
N ARG A 172 -9.35 5.29 2.97
CA ARG A 172 -9.76 6.44 2.13
C ARG A 172 -11.10 6.22 1.42
N TYR A 173 -11.41 4.97 1.09
CA TYR A 173 -12.61 4.56 0.36
C TYR A 173 -13.35 3.41 1.09
N PRO A 174 -13.99 3.69 2.25
CA PRO A 174 -14.55 2.65 3.14
C PRO A 174 -15.56 1.71 2.48
N SER A 175 -16.33 2.18 1.50
CA SER A 175 -17.31 1.36 0.76
C SER A 175 -16.68 0.22 -0.03
N LEU A 176 -15.39 0.32 -0.38
CA LEU A 176 -14.65 -0.81 -0.96
C LEU A 176 -14.42 -1.91 0.08
N GLY A 177 -14.38 -1.58 1.38
CA GLY A 177 -14.18 -2.51 2.48
C GLY A 177 -15.43 -3.31 2.84
N ASP A 178 -16.60 -2.94 2.30
CA ASP A 178 -17.84 -3.70 2.48
C ASP A 178 -17.84 -5.03 1.70
N LYS A 179 -16.98 -5.15 0.69
CA LYS A 179 -16.85 -6.37 -0.12
C LYS A 179 -15.96 -7.38 0.60
N PHE A 180 -16.50 -8.58 0.81
CA PHE A 180 -15.80 -9.68 1.46
C PHE A 180 -14.43 -9.96 0.82
N GLU A 181 -14.39 -10.01 -0.52
CA GLU A 181 -13.18 -10.33 -1.28
C GLU A 181 -12.07 -9.30 -1.04
N ASN A 182 -12.45 -8.05 -0.80
CA ASN A 182 -11.48 -6.99 -0.56
C ASN A 182 -10.85 -7.11 0.82
N ARG A 183 -11.66 -7.37 1.85
CA ARG A 183 -11.17 -7.65 3.20
C ARG A 183 -10.33 -8.93 3.23
N LEU A 184 -10.77 -9.95 2.50
CA LEU A 184 -10.03 -11.21 2.39
C LEU A 184 -8.65 -11.01 1.76
N LEU A 185 -8.52 -10.18 0.71
CA LEU A 185 -7.23 -9.85 0.11
C LEU A 185 -6.27 -9.20 1.12
N VAL A 186 -6.78 -8.30 1.98
CA VAL A 186 -5.96 -7.68 3.05
C VAL A 186 -5.43 -8.75 4.00
N ALA A 187 -6.30 -9.64 4.50
CA ALA A 187 -5.92 -10.71 5.40
C ALA A 187 -4.86 -11.64 4.78
N GLN A 188 -5.07 -12.03 3.51
CA GLN A 188 -4.12 -12.86 2.76
C GLN A 188 -2.79 -12.16 2.50
N ALA A 189 -2.80 -10.85 2.22
CA ALA A 189 -1.58 -10.07 2.01
C ALA A 189 -0.75 -9.99 3.31
N LEU A 190 -1.41 -9.76 4.45
CA LEU A 190 -0.77 -9.78 5.77
C LEU A 190 -0.19 -11.16 6.09
N GLU A 191 -0.95 -12.22 5.85
CA GLU A 191 -0.52 -13.60 6.07
C GLU A 191 0.73 -13.94 5.24
N LYS A 192 0.70 -13.63 3.95
CA LYS A 192 1.84 -13.86 3.03
C LYS A 192 3.03 -12.94 3.31
N ALA A 193 2.81 -11.80 3.97
CA ALA A 193 3.86 -10.93 4.49
C ALA A 193 4.43 -11.39 5.85
N ASN A 194 4.05 -12.58 6.33
CA ASN A 194 4.44 -13.16 7.63
C ASN A 194 3.95 -12.39 8.86
N LEU A 195 2.90 -11.56 8.71
CA LEU A 195 2.27 -10.83 9.81
C LEU A 195 1.08 -11.62 10.35
N ARG A 196 1.38 -12.76 11.00
CA ARG A 196 0.35 -13.71 11.44
C ARG A 196 -0.67 -13.10 12.40
N GLY A 197 -0.22 -12.28 13.35
CA GLY A 197 -1.10 -11.64 14.33
C GLY A 197 -2.08 -10.66 13.68
N GLU A 198 -1.57 -9.81 12.79
CA GLU A 198 -2.37 -8.86 12.02
C GLU A 198 -3.34 -9.58 11.07
N ALA A 199 -2.88 -10.64 10.39
CA ALA A 199 -3.72 -11.46 9.53
C ALA A 199 -4.85 -12.13 10.33
N LEU A 200 -4.54 -12.72 11.48
CA LEU A 200 -5.51 -13.33 12.37
C LEU A 200 -6.55 -12.31 12.86
N SER A 201 -6.09 -11.12 13.27
CA SER A 201 -6.96 -10.01 13.67
C SER A 201 -7.93 -9.62 12.54
N GLU A 202 -7.43 -9.55 11.30
CA GLU A 202 -8.25 -9.22 10.14
C GLU A 202 -9.27 -10.34 9.82
N TYR A 203 -8.85 -11.61 9.83
CA TYR A 203 -9.78 -12.74 9.64
C TYR A 203 -10.86 -12.78 10.73
N VAL A 204 -10.50 -12.54 12.00
CA VAL A 204 -11.48 -12.46 13.09
C VAL A 204 -12.44 -11.30 12.87
N SER A 205 -11.95 -10.12 12.46
CA SER A 205 -12.82 -8.97 12.12
C SER A 205 -13.79 -9.32 10.98
N ILE A 206 -13.32 -10.01 9.94
CA ILE A 206 -14.18 -10.48 8.84
C ILE A 206 -15.26 -11.43 9.36
N SER A 207 -14.88 -12.38 10.22
CA SER A 207 -15.80 -13.41 10.76
C SER A 207 -16.98 -12.83 11.56
N GLN A 208 -16.82 -11.61 12.08
CA GLN A 208 -17.84 -10.88 12.83
C GLN A 208 -18.86 -10.17 11.92
N SER A 209 -18.64 -10.16 10.60
CA SER A 209 -19.56 -9.54 9.65
C SER A 209 -20.84 -10.37 9.48
N GLU A 210 -21.99 -9.72 9.65
CA GLU A 210 -23.31 -10.34 9.48
C GLU A 210 -23.64 -10.69 8.02
N LYS A 211 -22.91 -10.11 7.06
CA LYS A 211 -23.19 -10.23 5.61
C LYS A 211 -22.54 -11.45 4.94
N LEU A 212 -21.90 -12.33 5.71
CA LEU A 212 -21.17 -13.47 5.16
C LEU A 212 -22.10 -14.62 4.73
N THR A 213 -21.83 -15.17 3.55
CA THR A 213 -22.43 -16.45 3.13
C THR A 213 -21.89 -17.62 3.96
N ALA A 214 -22.55 -18.77 3.89
CA ALA A 214 -22.09 -19.97 4.60
C ALA A 214 -20.66 -20.39 4.18
N GLY A 215 -20.38 -20.42 2.88
CA GLY A 215 -19.05 -20.78 2.36
C GLY A 215 -17.96 -19.76 2.71
N GLN A 216 -18.30 -18.46 2.75
CA GLN A 216 -17.36 -17.42 3.21
C GLN A 216 -17.01 -17.59 4.69
N ARG A 217 -18.01 -17.91 5.54
CA ARG A 217 -17.78 -18.19 6.97
C ARG A 217 -16.87 -19.40 7.18
N GLU A 218 -17.11 -20.47 6.44
CA GLU A 218 -16.28 -21.67 6.49
C GLU A 218 -14.83 -21.37 6.09
N THR A 219 -14.65 -20.66 4.97
CA THR A 219 -13.31 -20.25 4.49
C THR A 219 -12.54 -19.46 5.54
N VAL A 220 -13.20 -18.49 6.20
CA VAL A 220 -12.58 -17.66 7.24
C VAL A 220 -12.29 -18.48 8.50
N ALA A 221 -13.20 -19.34 8.92
CA ALA A 221 -13.03 -20.19 10.10
C ALA A 221 -11.85 -21.16 9.93
N GLU A 222 -11.70 -21.78 8.76
CA GLU A 222 -10.57 -22.63 8.44
C GLU A 222 -9.24 -21.88 8.53
N ARG A 223 -9.18 -20.65 7.99
CA ARG A 223 -7.96 -19.82 8.06
C ARG A 223 -7.60 -19.41 9.48
N ILE A 224 -8.60 -19.02 10.29
CA ILE A 224 -8.40 -18.72 11.71
C ILE A 224 -7.82 -19.94 12.45
N ALA A 225 -8.41 -21.13 12.23
CA ALA A 225 -7.96 -22.36 12.88
C ALA A 225 -6.51 -22.72 12.48
N GLN A 226 -6.17 -22.58 11.19
CA GLN A 226 -4.82 -22.82 10.68
C GLN A 226 -3.79 -21.88 11.32
N LEU A 227 -4.09 -20.59 11.42
CA LEU A 227 -3.17 -19.59 11.98
C LEU A 227 -2.93 -19.77 13.49
N ARG A 228 -3.97 -20.15 14.25
CA ARG A 228 -3.83 -20.46 15.69
C ARG A 228 -2.94 -21.67 15.93
N LYS A 229 -3.18 -22.75 15.19
CA LYS A 229 -2.37 -23.97 15.26
C LYS A 229 -0.88 -23.72 14.94
N GLN A 230 -0.59 -22.84 13.99
CA GLN A 230 0.78 -22.46 13.66
C GLN A 230 1.44 -21.55 14.72
N SER A 231 0.64 -20.87 15.54
CA SER A 231 1.11 -19.93 16.56
C SER A 231 1.35 -20.60 17.93
N GLY A 232 1.03 -21.89 18.08
CA GLY A 232 1.19 -22.63 19.33
C GLY A 232 0.07 -22.37 20.36
N GLU A 233 -1.05 -21.79 19.93
CA GLU A 233 -2.31 -21.71 20.69
C GLU A 233 -3.25 -22.89 20.40
#